data_AF-A0A2V9P904-F1
#
_entry.id   AF-A0A2V9P904-F1
#
_cell.length_a   1.000
_cell.length_b   1.000
_cell.length_c   1.000
_cell.angle_alpha   90.00
_cell.angle_beta   90.00
_cell.angle_gamma   90.00
#
_symmetry.space_group_name_H-M   'P 1'
#
loop_
_entity.id
_entity.type
_entity.pdbx_description
1 polymer ?
#
loop_
_entity_poly.entity_id
_entity_poly.type
_entity_poly.pdbx_seq_one_letter_code
_entity_poly.pdbx_strand_id
1 'polypeptide(L)'
;PLKWKASKRIFVNSMSDLFQETVPDEYILQVADVMQSASQHIFQVLTKRASRMADLLNTKLSPFAKLKNIWWGVSVEDKRHGIPRIGELRRVPVATRFLSVEPLLEHLDLNLTGIHWVIVGGESGPNARKMERIWVESIRLQCSAAGVPFFFKQWGGVQKSRNGRMLNGRTYDEIPLIPVRTAKERMNISSR
;
A
#
# COMPACT_ATOMS: atom_id res chain seq x y z
N PRO A 1 10.40 -11.80 10.39
CA PRO A 1 10.20 -12.27 8.99
C PRO A 1 11.23 -13.31 8.54
N LEU A 2 12.54 -13.11 8.78
CA LEU A 2 13.61 -13.97 8.27
C LEU A 2 13.50 -15.46 8.63
N LYS A 3 12.93 -15.79 9.79
CA LYS A 3 12.76 -17.17 10.26
C LYS A 3 11.52 -17.88 9.69
N TRP A 4 10.64 -17.18 8.97
CA TRP A 4 9.37 -17.74 8.51
C TRP A 4 9.53 -18.41 7.14
N LYS A 5 9.25 -19.72 7.10
CA LYS A 5 9.38 -20.52 5.86
C LYS A 5 8.29 -20.21 4.83
N ALA A 6 7.05 -20.04 5.26
CA ALA A 6 5.93 -19.76 4.36
C ALA A 6 5.94 -18.30 3.91
N SER A 7 5.74 -18.06 2.62
CA SER A 7 5.54 -16.71 2.09
C SER A 7 4.35 -16.02 2.77
N LYS A 8 4.46 -14.71 2.98
CA LYS A 8 3.48 -13.87 3.67
C LYS A 8 3.42 -12.51 2.98
N ARG A 9 2.26 -11.85 3.04
CA ARG A 9 2.13 -10.41 2.84
C ARG A 9 2.16 -9.74 4.21
N ILE A 10 3.12 -8.84 4.41
CA ILE A 10 3.40 -8.20 5.70
C ILE A 10 3.16 -6.71 5.54
N PHE A 11 2.26 -6.16 6.34
CA PHE A 11 2.07 -4.73 6.43
C PHE A 11 3.06 -4.15 7.44
N VAL A 12 3.99 -3.32 6.96
CA VAL A 12 5.08 -2.77 7.77
C VAL A 12 4.54 -1.62 8.59
N ASN A 13 4.85 -1.59 9.88
CA ASN A 13 4.47 -0.51 10.79
C ASN A 13 2.96 -0.24 10.82
N SER A 14 2.14 -1.28 11.03
CA SER A 14 0.66 -1.19 10.88
C SER A 14 -0.06 -0.18 11.77
N MET A 15 0.58 0.30 12.84
CA MET A 15 0.04 1.29 13.77
C MET A 15 0.93 2.54 13.88
N SER A 16 1.95 2.66 13.02
CA SER A 16 2.89 3.79 13.00
C SER A 16 3.22 4.19 11.56
N ASP A 17 4.14 5.12 11.37
CA ASP A 17 4.56 5.54 10.03
C ASP A 17 6.09 5.56 10.00
N LEU A 18 6.69 4.76 9.12
CA LEU A 18 8.14 4.57 9.03
C LEU A 18 8.86 5.87 8.65
N PHE A 19 8.16 6.81 8.01
CA PHE A 19 8.71 8.06 7.49
C PHE A 19 8.33 9.27 8.35
N GLN A 20 7.95 9.09 9.61
CA GLN A 20 7.81 10.21 10.53
C GLN A 20 9.13 10.95 10.72
N GLU A 21 9.03 12.24 11.01
CA GLU A 21 10.19 13.15 11.07
C GLU A 21 11.26 12.67 12.07
N THR A 22 10.81 12.17 13.20
CA THR A 22 11.63 11.70 14.31
C THR A 22 12.27 10.33 14.10
N VAL A 23 11.89 9.60 13.05
CA VAL A 23 12.52 8.31 12.73
C VAL A 23 13.84 8.57 12.00
N PRO A 24 14.99 8.09 12.50
CA PRO A 24 16.27 8.27 11.83
C PRO A 24 16.32 7.52 10.50
N ASP A 25 16.97 8.08 9.49
CA ASP A 25 17.08 7.45 8.16
C ASP A 25 17.82 6.11 8.23
N GLU A 26 18.80 5.99 9.12
CA GLU A 26 19.58 4.77 9.35
C GLU A 26 18.69 3.63 9.83
N TYR A 27 17.65 3.93 10.63
CA TYR A 27 16.67 2.94 11.03
C TYR A 27 15.79 2.51 9.85
N ILE A 28 15.38 3.46 9.00
CA ILE A 28 14.59 3.16 7.80
C ILE A 28 15.38 2.25 6.85
N LEU A 29 16.68 2.49 6.70
CA LEU A 29 17.60 1.64 5.93
C LEU A 29 17.67 0.22 6.49
N GLN A 30 17.85 0.06 7.81
CA GLN A 30 17.86 -1.26 8.45
C GLN A 30 16.55 -2.03 8.23
N VAL A 31 15.40 -1.34 8.28
CA VAL A 31 14.10 -1.95 7.96
C VAL A 31 14.07 -2.40 6.49
N ALA A 32 14.58 -1.59 5.56
CA ALA A 32 14.66 -1.94 4.15
C ALA A 32 15.60 -3.13 3.87
N ASP A 33 16.72 -3.23 4.58
CA ASP A 33 17.64 -4.38 4.50
C ASP A 33 16.97 -5.68 4.94
N VAL A 34 16.16 -5.64 6.00
CA VAL A 34 15.38 -6.80 6.44
C VAL A 34 14.36 -7.20 5.38
N MET A 35 13.69 -6.23 4.74
CA MET A 35 12.73 -6.50 3.67
C MET A 35 13.40 -7.09 2.42
N GLN A 36 14.58 -6.62 2.06
CA GLN A 36 15.39 -7.17 0.98
C GLN A 36 15.83 -8.61 1.29
N SER A 37 16.36 -8.83 2.49
CA SER A 37 16.84 -10.14 2.94
C SER A 37 15.72 -11.19 2.99
N ALA A 38 14.52 -10.77 3.39
CA ALA A 38 13.34 -11.63 3.49
C ALA A 38 12.51 -11.65 2.19
N SER A 39 13.17 -11.74 1.03
CA SER A 39 12.56 -11.62 -0.31
C SER A 39 11.47 -12.65 -0.64
N GLN A 40 11.28 -13.69 0.18
CA GLN A 40 10.14 -14.61 0.07
C GLN A 40 8.81 -13.98 0.49
N HIS A 41 8.83 -12.89 1.24
CA HIS A 41 7.63 -12.17 1.64
C HIS A 41 7.42 -10.93 0.78
N ILE A 42 6.16 -10.52 0.67
CA ILE A 42 5.78 -9.22 0.14
C ILE A 42 5.60 -8.27 1.33
N PHE A 43 6.24 -7.11 1.28
CA PHE A 43 6.11 -6.06 2.27
C PHE A 43 5.29 -4.91 1.72
N GLN A 44 4.27 -4.48 2.46
CA GLN A 44 3.47 -3.30 2.14
C GLN A 44 3.90 -2.18 3.09
N VAL A 45 4.52 -1.15 2.54
CA VAL A 45 4.93 0.04 3.27
C VAL A 45 3.96 1.17 2.94
N LEU A 46 3.26 1.67 3.94
CA LEU A 46 2.29 2.75 3.80
C LEU A 46 2.74 3.98 4.59
N THR A 47 2.57 5.18 4.03
CA THR A 47 2.89 6.43 4.73
C THR A 47 1.97 7.58 4.37
N LYS A 48 1.84 8.54 5.29
CA LYS A 48 1.27 9.88 5.03
C LYS A 48 2.37 10.90 4.68
N ARG A 49 3.64 10.56 4.89
CA ARG A 49 4.83 11.41 4.68
C ARG A 49 5.44 11.14 3.29
N ALA A 50 4.59 11.27 2.26
CA ALA A 50 4.93 10.87 0.90
C ALA A 50 6.15 11.60 0.32
N SER A 51 6.33 12.91 0.61
CA SER A 51 7.52 13.66 0.19
C SER A 51 8.80 13.05 0.77
N ARG A 52 8.85 12.79 2.09
CA ARG A 52 10.04 12.20 2.72
C ARG A 52 10.34 10.80 2.17
N MET A 53 9.30 9.98 2.00
CA MET A 53 9.48 8.68 1.35
C MET A 53 10.04 8.84 -0.07
N ALA A 54 9.53 9.81 -0.84
CA ALA A 54 10.01 10.06 -2.19
C ALA A 54 11.47 10.54 -2.23
N ASP A 55 11.86 11.44 -1.34
CA ASP A 55 13.22 11.95 -1.26
C ASP A 55 14.21 10.84 -0.86
N LEU A 56 13.84 10.01 0.12
CA LEU A 56 14.65 8.86 0.52
C LEU A 56 14.75 7.81 -0.58
N LEU A 57 13.66 7.48 -1.29
CA LEU A 57 13.70 6.51 -2.39
C LEU A 57 14.47 7.01 -3.62
N ASN A 58 14.63 8.31 -3.79
CA ASN A 58 15.52 8.89 -4.80
C ASN A 58 16.97 9.01 -4.33
N THR A 59 17.25 8.76 -3.04
CA THR A 59 18.58 8.88 -2.43
C THR A 59 18.97 7.58 -1.71
N LYS A 60 18.91 7.56 -0.38
CA LYS A 60 19.39 6.48 0.50
C LYS A 60 18.68 5.14 0.23
N LEU A 61 17.39 5.16 -0.06
CA LEU A 61 16.58 3.95 -0.33
C LEU A 61 16.51 3.56 -1.81
N SER A 62 17.23 4.26 -2.70
CA SER A 62 17.23 3.93 -4.14
C SER A 62 17.57 2.46 -4.46
N PRO A 63 18.44 1.74 -3.72
CA PRO A 63 18.68 0.32 -3.98
C PRO A 63 17.46 -0.59 -3.76
N PHE A 64 16.50 -0.14 -2.93
CA PHE A 64 15.32 -0.92 -2.56
C PHE A 64 14.08 -0.58 -3.40
N ALA A 65 14.07 0.58 -4.07
CA ALA A 65 12.91 1.11 -4.78
C ALA A 65 12.31 0.13 -5.81
N LYS A 66 13.18 -0.59 -6.53
CA LYS A 66 12.78 -1.53 -7.60
C LYS A 66 12.64 -2.99 -7.15
N LEU A 67 12.76 -3.27 -5.85
CA LEU A 67 12.57 -4.62 -5.33
C LEU A 67 11.08 -5.00 -5.41
N LYS A 68 10.77 -6.03 -6.21
CA LYS A 68 9.38 -6.49 -6.45
C LYS A 68 8.64 -6.97 -5.20
N ASN A 69 9.39 -7.30 -4.14
CA ASN A 69 8.86 -7.78 -2.89
C ASN A 69 8.58 -6.64 -1.88
N ILE A 70 8.86 -5.39 -2.25
CA ILE A 70 8.55 -4.20 -1.43
C ILE A 70 7.59 -3.32 -2.21
N TRP A 71 6.39 -3.15 -1.67
CA TRP A 71 5.33 -2.33 -2.24
C TRP A 71 5.27 -1.02 -1.48
N TRP A 72 5.40 0.07 -2.21
CA TRP A 72 5.41 1.42 -1.64
C TRP A 72 4.05 2.06 -1.87
N GLY A 73 3.45 2.61 -0.82
CA GLY A 73 2.13 3.20 -0.91
C GLY A 73 1.94 4.42 -0.04
N VAL A 74 0.89 5.15 -0.36
CA VAL A 74 0.48 6.35 0.37
C VAL A 74 -0.96 6.26 0.82
N SER A 75 -1.25 6.86 1.97
CA SER A 75 -2.63 7.06 2.43
C SER A 75 -3.29 8.20 1.64
N VAL A 76 -4.52 7.99 1.20
CA VAL A 76 -5.30 8.95 0.41
C VAL A 76 -6.68 9.10 1.03
N GLU A 77 -6.77 9.78 2.17
CA GLU A 77 -8.03 9.87 2.93
C GLU A 77 -9.01 10.91 2.35
N ASP A 78 -8.47 11.97 1.75
CA ASP A 78 -9.19 13.18 1.35
C ASP A 78 -8.53 13.88 0.13
N LYS A 79 -9.18 14.90 -0.40
CA LYS A 79 -8.71 15.75 -1.51
C LYS A 79 -7.56 16.65 -1.10
N ARG A 80 -7.62 17.22 0.10
CA ARG A 80 -6.68 18.27 0.54
C ARG A 80 -5.28 17.75 0.79
N HIS A 81 -5.17 16.59 1.43
CA HIS A 81 -3.93 15.98 1.89
C HIS A 81 -3.66 14.65 1.20
N GLY A 82 -4.69 13.85 0.95
CA GLY A 82 -4.55 12.53 0.34
C GLY A 82 -4.15 12.59 -1.13
N ILE A 83 -4.93 13.26 -1.97
CA ILE A 83 -4.69 13.32 -3.43
C ILE A 83 -3.27 13.82 -3.79
N PRO A 84 -2.73 14.89 -3.17
CA PRO A 84 -1.37 15.35 -3.47
C PRO A 84 -0.30 14.26 -3.30
N ARG A 85 -0.45 13.33 -2.34
CA ARG A 85 0.52 12.26 -2.09
C ARG A 85 0.63 11.26 -3.25
N ILE A 86 -0.40 11.14 -4.09
CA ILE A 86 -0.34 10.31 -5.31
C ILE A 86 0.72 10.89 -6.27
N GLY A 87 0.81 12.23 -6.36
CA GLY A 87 1.86 12.91 -7.12
C GLY A 87 3.25 12.57 -6.60
N GLU A 88 3.45 12.67 -5.28
CA GLU A 88 4.73 12.33 -4.63
C GLU A 88 5.14 10.88 -4.89
N LEU A 89 4.22 9.92 -4.76
CA LEU A 89 4.51 8.51 -5.02
C LEU A 89 4.92 8.25 -6.49
N ARG A 90 4.44 9.06 -7.43
CA ARG A 90 4.80 8.97 -8.86
C ARG A 90 6.18 9.55 -9.18
N ARG A 91 6.74 10.42 -8.33
CA ARG A 91 8.09 10.97 -8.52
C ARG A 91 9.21 9.94 -8.44
N VAL A 92 8.92 8.74 -7.92
CA VAL A 92 9.93 7.72 -7.66
C VAL A 92 9.75 6.52 -8.60
N PRO A 93 10.81 5.97 -9.20
CA PRO A 93 10.74 4.78 -10.04
C PRO A 93 10.70 3.48 -9.20
N VAL A 94 9.58 3.21 -8.52
CA VAL A 94 9.37 1.98 -7.75
C VAL A 94 8.71 0.86 -8.55
N ALA A 95 8.95 -0.40 -8.15
CA ALA A 95 8.38 -1.58 -8.81
C ALA A 95 6.87 -1.75 -8.60
N THR A 96 6.34 -1.36 -7.44
CA THR A 96 4.90 -1.46 -7.13
C THR A 96 4.46 -0.28 -6.30
N ARG A 97 3.43 0.41 -6.79
CA ARG A 97 2.77 1.57 -6.16
C ARG A 97 1.36 1.17 -5.74
N PHE A 98 0.98 1.42 -4.50
CA PHE A 98 -0.40 1.23 -4.06
C PHE A 98 -0.97 2.46 -3.33
N LEU A 99 -2.28 2.62 -3.39
CA LEU A 99 -3.01 3.62 -2.63
C LEU A 99 -3.81 2.93 -1.53
N SER A 100 -3.67 3.42 -0.30
CA SER A 100 -4.61 3.09 0.78
C SER A 100 -5.55 4.25 0.96
N VAL A 101 -6.73 4.15 0.35
CA VAL A 101 -7.81 5.12 0.46
C VAL A 101 -8.60 4.82 1.73
N GLU A 102 -7.91 4.98 2.86
CA GLU A 102 -8.38 4.59 4.19
C GLU A 102 -7.91 5.56 5.30
N PRO A 103 -8.85 6.04 6.14
CA PRO A 103 -10.30 6.02 5.89
C PRO A 103 -10.66 6.83 4.64
N LEU A 104 -11.62 6.37 3.83
CA LEU A 104 -12.21 7.19 2.77
C LEU A 104 -13.22 8.16 3.38
N LEU A 105 -12.91 9.46 3.32
CA LEU A 105 -13.66 10.49 4.05
C LEU A 105 -14.61 11.32 3.17
N GLU A 106 -14.41 11.29 1.85
CA GLU A 106 -15.20 12.05 0.89
C GLU A 106 -15.10 11.43 -0.51
N HIS A 107 -15.87 11.93 -1.47
CA HIS A 107 -15.74 11.52 -2.87
C HIS A 107 -14.36 11.93 -3.43
N LEU A 108 -13.64 11.00 -4.06
CA LEU A 108 -12.32 11.25 -4.65
C LEU A 108 -12.29 10.87 -6.14
N ASP A 109 -11.72 11.77 -6.93
CA ASP A 109 -11.35 11.49 -8.32
C ASP A 109 -9.83 11.24 -8.37
N LEU A 110 -9.46 10.00 -8.64
CA LEU A 110 -8.08 9.51 -8.54
C LEU A 110 -7.46 9.41 -9.93
N ASN A 111 -6.36 10.10 -10.15
CA ASN A 111 -5.51 9.81 -11.31
C ASN A 111 -4.66 8.56 -11.01
N LEU A 112 -5.10 7.41 -11.52
CA LEU A 112 -4.49 6.09 -11.29
C LEU A 112 -3.31 5.76 -12.22
N THR A 113 -2.85 6.70 -13.05
CA THR A 113 -1.70 6.47 -13.94
C THR A 113 -0.47 6.01 -13.14
N GLY A 114 0.07 4.84 -13.47
CA GLY A 114 1.24 4.26 -12.81
C GLY A 114 1.00 3.67 -11.41
N ILE A 115 -0.26 3.60 -10.97
CA ILE A 115 -0.70 2.93 -9.74
C ILE A 115 -1.04 1.47 -10.04
N HIS A 116 -0.66 0.58 -9.13
CA HIS A 116 -0.77 -0.87 -9.34
C HIS A 116 -1.80 -1.53 -8.43
N TRP A 117 -2.29 -0.84 -7.40
CA TRP A 117 -3.29 -1.36 -6.49
C TRP A 117 -4.00 -0.24 -5.73
N VAL A 118 -5.29 -0.39 -5.49
CA VAL A 118 -6.08 0.51 -4.65
C VAL A 118 -6.82 -0.30 -3.59
N ILE A 119 -6.63 0.11 -2.34
CA ILE A 119 -7.32 -0.42 -1.16
C ILE A 119 -8.30 0.65 -0.68
N VAL A 120 -9.58 0.30 -0.47
CA VAL A 120 -10.60 1.21 0.05
C VAL A 120 -11.23 0.66 1.32
N GLY A 121 -11.43 1.53 2.30
CA GLY A 121 -12.04 1.17 3.57
C GLY A 121 -12.41 2.36 4.44
N GLY A 122 -13.39 2.15 5.31
CA GLY A 122 -13.88 3.15 6.25
C GLY A 122 -13.13 3.19 7.58
N GLU A 123 -13.36 4.28 8.32
CA GLU A 123 -12.78 4.51 9.65
C GLU A 123 -13.33 3.52 10.68
N SER A 124 -12.52 3.14 11.67
CA SER A 124 -12.93 2.19 12.73
C SER A 124 -12.96 2.88 14.09
N GLY A 125 -13.84 2.42 14.99
CA GLY A 125 -13.93 2.91 16.37
C GLY A 125 -15.22 3.65 16.69
N PRO A 126 -15.39 4.11 17.94
CA PRO A 126 -16.64 4.70 18.45
C PRO A 126 -17.05 5.99 17.72
N ASN A 127 -16.09 6.74 17.18
CA ASN A 127 -16.30 8.01 16.50
C ASN A 127 -16.04 7.90 14.99
N ALA A 128 -16.17 6.70 14.42
CA ALA A 128 -15.89 6.47 13.01
C ALA A 128 -16.83 7.29 12.12
N ARG A 129 -16.25 8.09 11.22
CA ARG A 129 -17.01 8.80 10.19
C ARG A 129 -17.64 7.82 9.21
N LYS A 130 -18.90 8.10 8.82
CA LYS A 130 -19.63 7.28 7.85
C LYS A 130 -19.00 7.45 6.46
N MET A 131 -18.69 6.33 5.83
CA MET A 131 -18.28 6.27 4.43
C MET A 131 -19.50 6.00 3.55
N GLU A 132 -19.71 6.82 2.53
CA GLU A 132 -20.85 6.63 1.61
C GLU A 132 -20.53 5.59 0.55
N ARG A 133 -21.54 4.75 0.23
CA ARG A 133 -21.42 3.68 -0.76
C ARG A 133 -21.04 4.19 -2.14
N ILE A 134 -21.62 5.31 -2.55
CA ILE A 134 -21.36 5.92 -3.85
C ILE A 134 -19.89 6.31 -4.05
N TRP A 135 -19.17 6.68 -2.97
CA TRP A 135 -17.74 6.99 -3.04
C TRP A 135 -16.91 5.73 -3.32
N VAL A 136 -17.24 4.62 -2.65
CA VAL A 136 -16.57 3.32 -2.87
C VAL A 136 -16.83 2.82 -4.29
N GLU A 137 -18.06 2.93 -4.77
CA GLU A 137 -18.45 2.50 -6.12
C GLU A 137 -17.77 3.36 -7.21
N SER A 138 -17.66 4.67 -6.99
CA SER A 138 -16.90 5.57 -7.86
C SER A 138 -15.44 5.11 -8.00
N ILE A 139 -14.74 4.88 -6.88
CA ILE A 139 -13.33 4.46 -6.92
C ILE A 139 -13.19 3.09 -7.59
N ARG A 140 -14.10 2.15 -7.34
CA ARG A 140 -14.11 0.85 -8.00
C ARG A 140 -14.25 0.98 -9.52
N LEU A 141 -15.12 1.88 -10.00
CA LEU A 141 -15.28 2.16 -11.43
C LEU A 141 -14.01 2.78 -12.03
N GLN A 142 -13.39 3.72 -11.33
CA GLN A 142 -12.10 4.31 -11.75
C GLN A 142 -11.00 3.24 -11.85
N CYS A 143 -10.91 2.33 -10.88
CA CYS A 143 -9.98 1.22 -10.91
C CYS A 143 -10.25 0.27 -12.10
N SER A 144 -11.52 -0.08 -12.32
CA SER A 144 -11.93 -0.91 -13.44
C SER A 144 -11.59 -0.27 -14.79
N ALA A 145 -11.82 1.04 -14.95
CA ALA A 145 -11.50 1.78 -16.16
C ALA A 145 -9.98 1.87 -16.42
N ALA A 146 -9.18 1.92 -15.35
CA ALA A 146 -7.72 1.98 -15.43
C ALA A 146 -7.04 0.60 -15.47
N GLY A 147 -7.78 -0.50 -15.34
CA GLY A 147 -7.21 -1.85 -15.21
C GLY A 147 -6.39 -2.06 -13.94
N VAL A 148 -6.70 -1.31 -12.87
CA VAL A 148 -5.98 -1.38 -11.58
C VAL A 148 -6.75 -2.29 -10.61
N PRO A 149 -6.08 -3.30 -10.00
CA PRO A 149 -6.69 -4.14 -8.99
C PRO A 149 -7.33 -3.35 -7.85
N PHE A 150 -8.56 -3.72 -7.49
CA PHE A 150 -9.34 -3.07 -6.44
C PHE A 150 -9.60 -4.01 -5.26
N PHE A 151 -9.24 -3.57 -4.05
CA PHE A 151 -9.49 -4.26 -2.80
C PHE A 151 -10.42 -3.45 -1.90
N PHE A 152 -11.60 -3.99 -1.59
CA PHE A 152 -12.49 -3.39 -0.61
C PHE A 152 -12.28 -4.03 0.76
N LYS A 153 -11.70 -3.28 1.68
CA LYS A 153 -11.29 -3.79 2.99
C LYS A 153 -12.46 -3.93 3.96
N GLN A 154 -13.24 -2.87 4.15
CA GLN A 154 -14.36 -2.82 5.10
C GLN A 154 -15.12 -1.49 5.03
N TRP A 155 -16.37 -1.49 5.49
CA TRP A 155 -17.16 -0.26 5.67
C TRP A 155 -16.74 0.60 6.86
N GLY A 156 -16.06 0.03 7.87
CA GLY A 156 -15.70 0.73 9.10
C GLY A 156 -16.77 0.64 10.20
N GLY A 157 -16.79 1.60 11.12
CA GLY A 157 -17.72 1.67 12.26
C GLY A 157 -17.23 0.95 13.52
N VAL A 158 -18.09 0.92 14.55
CA VAL A 158 -17.80 0.32 15.87
C VAL A 158 -17.68 -1.21 15.78
N GLN A 159 -18.50 -1.85 14.94
CA GLN A 159 -18.53 -3.30 14.77
C GLN A 159 -17.98 -3.70 13.41
N LYS A 160 -16.64 -3.64 13.27
CA LYS A 160 -15.90 -3.97 12.03
C LYS A 160 -16.30 -5.32 11.40
N SER A 161 -16.62 -6.32 12.22
CA SER A 161 -17.06 -7.65 11.77
C SER A 161 -18.50 -7.69 11.27
N ARG A 162 -19.39 -6.83 11.78
CA ARG A 162 -20.80 -6.78 11.38
C ARG A 162 -21.02 -6.03 10.07
N ASN A 163 -20.31 -4.92 9.86
CA ASN A 163 -20.47 -4.16 8.63
C ASN A 163 -19.79 -4.86 7.43
N GLY A 164 -18.82 -5.72 7.70
CA GLY A 164 -18.28 -6.67 6.74
C GLY A 164 -17.54 -6.02 5.56
N ARG A 165 -17.33 -6.84 4.53
CA ARG A 165 -16.53 -6.53 3.33
C ARG A 165 -17.34 -6.64 2.04
N MET A 166 -18.66 -6.70 2.17
CA MET A 166 -19.55 -6.88 1.03
C MET A 166 -19.86 -5.53 0.38
N LEU A 167 -19.66 -5.46 -0.92
CA LEU A 167 -20.08 -4.36 -1.79
C LEU A 167 -20.87 -4.99 -2.94
N ASN A 168 -22.10 -4.54 -3.20
CA ASN A 168 -22.93 -5.11 -4.27
C ASN A 168 -23.06 -6.64 -4.22
N GLY A 169 -23.25 -7.21 -3.02
CA GLY A 169 -23.48 -8.65 -2.85
C GLY A 169 -22.23 -9.54 -2.94
N ARG A 170 -21.02 -8.98 -3.09
CA ARG A 170 -19.77 -9.75 -3.18
C ARG A 170 -18.59 -9.07 -2.46
N THR A 171 -17.50 -9.79 -2.27
CA THR A 171 -16.23 -9.23 -1.81
C THR A 171 -15.37 -8.82 -3.01
N TYR A 172 -14.45 -7.90 -2.77
CA TYR A 172 -13.45 -7.45 -3.75
C TYR A 172 -12.08 -7.60 -3.11
N ASP A 173 -11.35 -8.65 -3.51
CA ASP A 173 -10.11 -9.10 -2.87
C ASP A 173 -8.92 -9.09 -3.85
N GLU A 174 -9.00 -8.29 -4.90
CA GLU A 174 -7.99 -8.26 -5.96
C GLU A 174 -6.65 -7.76 -5.42
N ILE A 175 -5.56 -8.30 -5.97
CA ILE A 175 -4.19 -7.96 -5.64
C ILE A 175 -3.35 -7.84 -6.92
N PRO A 176 -2.24 -7.09 -6.91
CA PRO A 176 -1.32 -7.05 -8.03
C PRO A 176 -0.80 -8.45 -8.40
N LEU A 177 -0.90 -8.79 -9.68
CA LEU A 177 -0.22 -9.95 -10.24
C LEU A 177 1.25 -9.59 -10.45
N ILE A 178 2.08 -9.86 -9.45
CA ILE A 178 3.53 -9.69 -9.58
C ILE A 178 4.14 -11.04 -9.93
N PRO A 179 4.92 -11.15 -11.01
CA PRO A 179 5.74 -12.32 -11.27
C PRO A 179 6.76 -12.46 -10.14
N VAL A 180 6.46 -13.31 -9.16
CA VAL A 180 7.38 -13.65 -8.08
C VAL A 180 8.43 -14.60 -8.67
N ARG A 181 9.71 -14.25 -8.54
CA ARG A 181 10.80 -15.14 -8.96
C ARG A 181 10.64 -16.50 -8.30
N THR A 182 10.68 -17.54 -9.11
CA THR A 182 10.58 -18.94 -8.66
C THR A 182 11.76 -19.28 -7.76
N ALA A 183 11.63 -20.31 -6.92
CA ALA A 183 12.71 -20.76 -6.04
C ALA A 183 14.02 -21.04 -6.80
N LYS A 184 13.91 -21.50 -8.05
CA LYS A 184 15.04 -21.77 -8.96
C LYS A 184 15.83 -20.52 -9.33
N GLU A 185 15.15 -19.40 -9.56
CA GLU A 185 15.80 -18.12 -9.91
C GLU A 185 16.48 -17.44 -8.71
N ARG A 186 16.10 -17.80 -7.48
CA ARG A 186 16.70 -17.29 -6.25
C ARG A 186 18.03 -17.97 -5.94
N MET A 187 18.15 -19.27 -6.23
CA MET A 187 19.38 -20.03 -6.00
C MET A 187 20.54 -19.58 -6.88
N ASN A 188 20.28 -19.16 -8.13
CA ASN A 188 21.32 -18.75 -9.08
C ASN A 188 22.02 -17.40 -8.76
N ILE A 189 21.49 -16.62 -7.82
CA ILE A 189 22.06 -15.32 -7.41
C ILE A 189 22.90 -15.46 -6.14
N SER A 190 22.59 -16.43 -5.27
CA SER A 190 23.41 -16.73 -4.08
C SER A 190 24.70 -17.47 -4.40
N SER A 191 24.92 -17.83 -5.67
CA SER A 191 26.09 -18.55 -6.18
C SER A 191 27.00 -17.68 -7.06
N ARG A 192 26.90 -16.35 -6.95
CA ARG A 192 27.80 -15.38 -7.59
C ARG A 192 28.33 -14.39 -6.57
#